data_AF-A0A7J3M390-F1
#
_entry.id   AF-A0A7J3M390-F1
#
_cell.length_a   1.000
_cell.length_b   1.000
_cell.length_c   1.000
_cell.angle_alpha   90.00
_cell.angle_beta   90.00
_cell.angle_gamma   90.00
#
_symmetry.space_group_name_H-M   'P 1'
#
loop_
_entity.id
_entity.type
_entity.pdbx_description
1 polymer ?
#
loop_
_entity_poly.entity_id
_entity_poly.type
_entity_poly.pdbx_seq_one_letter_code
_entity_poly.pdbx_strand_id
1 'polypeptide(L)' 'MPKIIEAIYEDGVFKPLKKVELKEGGKVKVLIEKRVSKKFYEILERLE' A
#
# COMPACT_ATOMS: atom_id res chain seq x y z
N MET A 1 -18.15 3.74 7.73
CA MET A 1 -16.89 4.39 8.14
C MET A 1 -15.77 3.85 7.25
N PRO A 2 -14.97 4.70 6.59
CA PRO A 2 -13.82 4.22 5.83
C PRO A 2 -12.79 3.60 6.80
N LYS A 3 -12.24 2.43 6.42
CA LYS A 3 -11.14 1.77 7.13
C LYS A 3 -9.90 1.82 6.23
N ILE A 4 -8.74 2.13 6.80
CA ILE A 4 -7.47 2.02 6.10
C ILE A 4 -7.04 0.55 6.15
N ILE A 5 -6.74 -0.03 4.99
CA ILE A 5 -6.19 -1.37 4.87
C ILE A 5 -4.74 -1.21 4.43
N GLU A 6 -3.81 -1.61 5.30
CA GLU A 6 -2.40 -1.67 4.95
C GLU A 6 -2.13 -2.98 4.19
N ALA A 7 -1.40 -2.88 3.09
CA ALA A 7 -1.10 -4.00 2.22
C ALA A 7 0.30 -3.86 1.61
N ILE A 8 0.90 -4.99 1.28
CA ILE A 8 2.10 -5.07 0.45
C ILE A 8 1.67 -5.39 -0.98
N TYR A 9 2.31 -4.76 -1.96
CA TYR A 9 2.11 -5.05 -3.37
C TYR A 9 3.23 -5.95 -3.87
N GLU A 10 2.92 -7.20 -4.19
CA GLU A 10 3.86 -8.22 -4.64
C GLU A 10 3.23 -9.02 -5.79
N ASP A 11 4.00 -9.26 -6.84
CA ASP A 11 3.59 -10.05 -8.01
C ASP A 11 2.24 -9.63 -8.62
N GLY A 12 1.97 -8.33 -8.63
CA GLY A 12 0.72 -7.78 -9.18
C GLY A 12 -0.47 -7.78 -8.21
N VAL A 13 -0.30 -8.22 -6.97
CA VAL A 13 -1.40 -8.44 -6.00
C VAL A 13 -1.20 -7.60 -4.73
N PHE A 14 -2.27 -6.93 -4.26
CA PHE A 14 -2.29 -6.28 -2.94
C PHE A 14 -2.60 -7.32 -1.85
N LYS A 15 -1.60 -7.68 -1.05
CA LYS A 15 -1.68 -8.62 0.07
C LYS A 15 -1.88 -7.86 1.38
N PRO A 16 -3.04 -7.95 2.05
CA PRO A 16 -3.31 -7.18 3.25
C PRO A 16 -2.47 -7.68 4.44
N LEU A 17 -1.98 -6.75 5.27
CA LEU A 17 -1.19 -7.07 6.47
C LEU A 17 -2.05 -7.65 7.61
N LYS A 18 -3.37 -7.45 7.56
CA LYS A 18 -4.34 -7.95 8.54
C LYS A 18 -5.57 -8.51 7.81
N LYS A 19 -6.29 -9.44 8.45
CA LYS A 19 -7.53 -9.98 7.92
C LYS A 19 -8.53 -8.85 7.64
N VAL A 20 -9.08 -8.84 6.43
CA VAL A 20 -10.09 -7.87 6.01
C VAL A 20 -11.41 -8.59 5.82
N GLU A 21 -12.48 -8.02 6.38
CA GLU A 21 -13.85 -8.49 6.17
C GLU A 21 -14.47 -7.75 4.98
N LEU A 22 -14.40 -8.37 3.80
CA LEU A 22 -15.06 -7.90 2.58
C LEU A 22 -15.88 -9.04 1.98
N LYS A 23 -17.01 -8.71 1.36
CA LYS A 23 -17.80 -9.67 0.59
C LYS A 23 -17.04 -10.04 -0.68
N GLU A 24 -17.10 -11.31 -1.06
CA GLU A 24 -16.55 -11.79 -2.33
C GLU A 24 -17.19 -11.03 -3.50
N GLY A 25 -16.36 -10.63 -4.49
CA GLY A 25 -16.78 -9.77 -5.59
C GLY A 25 -17.01 -8.29 -5.22
N GLY A 26 -16.78 -7.90 -3.97
CA GLY A 26 -16.89 -6.52 -3.51
C GLY A 26 -15.88 -5.60 -4.19
N LYS A 27 -16.33 -4.46 -4.73
CA LYS A 27 -15.47 -3.42 -5.30
C LYS A 27 -14.98 -2.48 -4.21
N VAL A 28 -13.70 -2.15 -4.23
CA VAL A 28 -13.07 -1.18 -3.33
C VAL A 28 -12.31 -0.12 -4.13
N LYS A 29 -12.15 1.07 -3.54
CA LYS A 29 -11.27 2.12 -4.08
C LYS A 29 -9.92 2.00 -3.39
N VAL A 30 -8.85 1.83 -4.16
CA VAL A 30 -7.47 1.85 -3.65
C VAL A 30 -6.95 3.28 -3.75
N LEU A 31 -6.38 3.80 -2.65
CA LEU A 31 -5.64 5.04 -2.63
C LEU A 31 -4.17 4.70 -2.39
N ILE A 32 -3.30 5.01 -3.36
CA ILE A 32 -1.86 4.84 -3.22
C ILE A 32 -1.29 6.17 -2.76
N GLU A 33 -1.03 6.30 -1.46
CA GLU A 33 -0.25 7.42 -0.94
C GLU A 33 1.24 7.09 -1.12
N LYS A 34 1.94 7.82 -1.99
CA LYS A 34 3.41 7.81 -2.01
C LYS A 34 3.91 8.46 -0.72
N ARG A 35 3.94 7.72 0.40
CA ARG A 35 4.81 8.07 1.52
C ARG A 35 6.21 7.64 1.16
N VAL A 36 6.84 8.45 0.32
CA VAL A 36 8.28 8.38 0.14
C VAL A 36 8.84 8.77 1.51
N SER A 37 9.31 7.79 2.28
CA SER A 37 9.99 8.13 3.53
C SER A 37 11.12 9.08 3.18
N LYS A 38 11.36 10.11 3.99
CA LYS A 38 12.49 11.04 3.78
C LYS A 38 13.79 10.27 3.49
N LYS A 39 13.96 9.14 4.18
CA LYS A 39 15.03 8.15 4.04
C LYS A 39 15.16 7.56 2.62
N PHE A 40 14.07 7.40 1.88
CA PHE A 40 14.10 6.92 0.49
C PHE A 40 14.65 7.98 -0.47
N TYR A 41 14.30 9.25 -0.28
CA TYR A 41 14.93 10.35 -1.04
C TYR A 41 16.42 10.49 -0.68
N GLU A 42 16.76 10.39 0.61
CA GLU A 42 18.15 10.39 1.07
C GLU A 42 19.00 9.24 0.48
N ILE A 43 18.38 8.10 0.18
CA ILE A 43 19.08 6.97 -0.48
C ILE A 43 19.31 7.25 -1.96
N LEU A 44 18.34 7.85 -2.66
CA LEU A 44 18.48 8.20 -4.07
C LEU A 44 19.55 9.27 -4.29
N GLU A 45 19.61 10.30 -3.46
CA GLU A 45 20.65 11.35 -3.51
C GLU A 45 22.07 10.80 -3.27
N ARG A 46 22.21 9.62 -2.64
CA ARG A 46 23.51 8.98 -2.38
C ARG A 46 23.98 8.06 -3.52
N LEU A 47 23.13 7.83 -4.52
CA LEU A 47 23.41 6.95 -5.66
C LEU A 47 23.71 7.73 -6.96
N GLU A 48 23.60 9.07 -6.95
CA GLU A 48 24.10 10.00 -7.98
C GLU A 48 25.51 10.50 -7.64
#